data_AF-A0A968IX33-F1
#
_entry.id   AF-A0A968IX33-F1
#
_cell.length_a   1.000
_cell.length_b   1.000
_cell.length_c   1.000
_cell.angle_alpha   90.00
_cell.angle_beta   90.00
_cell.angle_gamma   90.00
#
_symmetry.space_group_name_H-M   'P 1'
#
loop_
_entity.id
_entity.type
_entity.pdbx_description
1 polymer ?
#
loop_
_entity_poly.entity_id
_entity_poly.type
_entity_poly.pdbx_seq_one_letter_code
_entity_poly.pdbx_strand_id
1 'polypeptide(L)'
;MGRVRIAGGEIAVQDSQLRATSTTDAIGEGQFNVVQMRAGGDLVLTDTAASTSNRGSGFAGDVRLDAGGHLRLTNTLLESTGRAGRVQIGQTTPPQTFRMDGGQLRVTNAAAEAPADVPLNAGGIFLNVVGNLTVENFAALEAFSERLGDAGLLDLQAGGDLVLRRADAFSTVETTGDGNGGRIDLQGRNIRLQEGAQLQTSLKSETVGGTRTAGDIFLQARDTVEIAGTVDRDRFGNPGNFNSSLRSQVFADVAGNAGNLTIEANQVILGDRGGLISNNAGTGNPGNITVTAQQGIGMAGNSEINSTSRSADLGSFAKVSLTARAGSIDLQNAKILTNNESTGFAGDILLNAAQNLTLGEGSTVTSEGNFGRILVGEEIVPQRIELQGRSRISTDNTALEAPPEAVLNAGIVSLNAGDRLTLGEFSNLNSSTRRRGDAGGIDLTVPTGNIDLRGGSAIFSTVEEGGDGNGGEIQITARSLELTEGSQLLTVIRSAVPDPSGERAGGLVTLQVADSIRFTGAGREDVGGNAGFFPSGIFSSVLPEAVGRGGQHRNSGQPAGTASRCDRFRHQRGHRGGR
;
A
#
# COMPACT_ATOMS: atom_id res chain seq x y z
N MET A 1 30.56 -34.08 -12.00
CA MET A 1 30.08 -33.53 -10.71
C MET A 1 31.18 -32.75 -10.03
N GLY A 2 30.97 -31.47 -9.73
CA GLY A 2 31.80 -30.73 -8.78
C GLY A 2 31.19 -30.81 -7.37
N ARG A 3 31.98 -31.20 -6.36
CA ARG A 3 31.57 -31.13 -4.95
C ARG A 3 32.70 -30.58 -4.10
N VAL A 4 32.39 -29.60 -3.27
CA VAL A 4 33.26 -29.11 -2.20
C VAL A 4 32.56 -29.35 -0.88
N ARG A 5 33.23 -30.02 0.07
CA ARG A 5 32.69 -30.27 1.42
C ARG A 5 33.72 -29.90 2.46
N ILE A 6 33.35 -28.99 3.36
CA ILE A 6 34.13 -28.62 4.55
C ILE A 6 33.28 -28.97 5.77
N ALA A 7 33.85 -29.71 6.72
CA ALA A 7 33.17 -30.06 7.97
C ALA A 7 34.14 -29.98 9.15
N GLY A 8 33.68 -29.50 10.30
CA GLY A 8 34.51 -29.29 11.48
C GLY A 8 33.70 -28.87 12.70
N GLY A 9 34.38 -28.67 13.83
CA GLY A 9 33.78 -28.06 15.03
C GLY A 9 33.48 -26.58 14.76
N GLU A 10 34.52 -25.76 14.72
CA GLU A 10 34.47 -24.37 14.26
C GLU A 10 35.14 -24.26 12.89
N ILE A 11 34.61 -23.41 12.01
CA ILE A 11 35.14 -23.19 10.67
C ILE A 11 35.27 -21.68 10.43
N ALA A 12 36.48 -21.23 10.08
CA ALA A 12 36.74 -19.89 9.57
C ALA A 12 37.36 -20.00 8.18
N VAL A 13 36.81 -19.29 7.21
CA VAL A 13 37.32 -19.20 5.83
C VAL A 13 37.49 -17.73 5.48
N GLN A 14 38.67 -17.40 4.95
CA GLN A 14 39.05 -16.03 4.62
C GLN A 14 39.72 -15.97 3.25
N ASP A 15 39.47 -14.89 2.49
CA ASP A 15 40.15 -14.59 1.21
C ASP A 15 40.12 -15.76 0.22
N SER A 16 38.98 -16.45 0.14
CA SER A 16 38.88 -17.76 -0.52
C SER A 16 37.84 -17.81 -1.63
N GLN A 17 38.07 -18.71 -2.60
CA GLN A 17 37.16 -18.99 -3.70
C GLN A 17 36.85 -20.49 -3.72
N LEU A 18 35.59 -20.85 -3.45
CA LEU A 18 35.11 -22.23 -3.42
C LEU A 18 34.11 -22.42 -4.55
N ARG A 19 34.47 -23.21 -5.58
CA ARG A 19 33.67 -23.30 -6.81
C ARG A 19 33.36 -24.73 -7.18
N ALA A 20 32.10 -24.98 -7.56
CA ALA A 20 31.66 -26.22 -8.18
C ALA A 20 30.87 -25.93 -9.46
N THR A 21 31.46 -26.21 -10.62
CA THR A 21 30.89 -25.87 -11.93
C THR A 21 30.60 -27.12 -12.76
N SER A 22 29.52 -27.12 -13.53
CA SER A 22 29.24 -28.13 -14.57
C SER A 22 28.72 -27.51 -15.86
N THR A 23 28.75 -28.30 -16.93
CA THR A 23 28.09 -28.02 -18.21
C THR A 23 27.26 -29.25 -18.58
N THR A 24 25.97 -29.10 -18.90
CA THR A 24 25.08 -30.22 -19.25
C THR A 24 24.32 -29.95 -20.55
N ASP A 25 24.57 -30.73 -21.59
CA ASP A 25 24.08 -30.41 -22.96
C ASP A 25 22.63 -30.88 -23.27
N ALA A 26 21.84 -31.34 -22.31
CA ALA A 26 20.49 -31.84 -22.59
C ALA A 26 19.49 -31.73 -21.43
N ILE A 27 18.20 -31.72 -21.80
CA ILE A 27 16.96 -31.76 -21.00
C ILE A 27 16.82 -33.07 -20.19
N GLY A 28 17.83 -33.41 -19.39
CA GLY A 28 17.87 -34.58 -18.53
C GLY A 28 18.48 -34.24 -17.18
N GLU A 29 18.12 -35.01 -16.15
CA GLU A 29 18.47 -34.83 -14.73
C GLU A 29 19.98 -34.59 -14.48
N GLY A 30 20.42 -33.36 -14.72
CA GLY A 30 21.80 -32.94 -14.57
C GLY A 30 22.25 -33.07 -13.11
N GLN A 31 23.40 -33.70 -12.93
CA GLN A 31 23.98 -34.04 -11.63
C GLN A 31 24.24 -32.78 -10.77
N PHE A 32 23.61 -32.70 -9.59
CA PHE A 32 23.70 -31.56 -8.66
C PHE A 32 25.15 -31.20 -8.26
N ASN A 33 25.63 -30.03 -8.69
CA ASN A 33 26.80 -29.39 -8.09
C ASN A 33 26.46 -28.96 -6.67
N VAL A 34 27.39 -29.14 -5.73
CA VAL A 34 27.17 -28.69 -4.34
C VAL A 34 28.46 -28.14 -3.77
N VAL A 35 28.41 -26.91 -3.27
CA VAL A 35 29.38 -26.38 -2.30
C VAL A 35 28.73 -26.43 -0.93
N GLN A 36 29.30 -27.18 0.00
CA GLN A 36 28.71 -27.39 1.32
C GLN A 36 29.72 -27.16 2.44
N MET A 37 29.32 -26.41 3.46
CA MET A 37 30.06 -26.25 4.71
C MET A 37 29.17 -26.59 5.90
N ARG A 38 29.69 -27.38 6.84
CA ARG A 38 28.98 -27.78 8.06
C ARG A 38 29.86 -27.62 9.29
N ALA A 39 29.56 -26.64 10.13
CA ALA A 39 30.21 -26.47 11.43
C ALA A 39 29.32 -27.03 12.56
N GLY A 40 29.90 -27.73 13.52
CA GLY A 40 29.22 -28.13 14.76
C GLY A 40 29.01 -26.95 15.73
N GLY A 41 29.87 -25.93 15.64
CA GLY A 41 29.82 -24.66 16.34
C GLY A 41 29.73 -23.51 15.33
N ASP A 42 30.63 -22.54 15.43
CA ASP A 42 30.60 -21.32 14.61
C ASP A 42 31.13 -21.54 13.19
N LEU A 43 30.52 -20.84 12.23
CA LEU A 43 30.96 -20.75 10.83
C LEU A 43 31.13 -19.27 10.45
N VAL A 44 32.34 -18.87 10.12
CA VAL A 44 32.68 -17.49 9.74
C VAL A 44 33.27 -17.47 8.34
N LEU A 45 32.66 -16.70 7.44
CA LEU A 45 33.18 -16.43 6.10
C LEU A 45 33.50 -14.93 6.00
N THR A 46 34.71 -14.60 5.58
CA THR A 46 35.16 -13.21 5.36
C THR A 46 35.83 -13.11 4.00
N ASP A 47 35.45 -12.13 3.19
CA ASP A 47 36.03 -11.89 1.86
C ASP A 47 36.07 -13.17 0.99
N THR A 48 35.03 -13.98 1.11
CA THR A 48 34.96 -15.33 0.52
C THR A 48 33.87 -15.39 -0.53
N ALA A 49 34.11 -16.13 -1.61
CA ALA A 49 33.06 -16.48 -2.56
C ALA A 49 32.87 -18.00 -2.62
N ALA A 50 31.62 -18.45 -2.50
CA ALA A 50 31.22 -19.83 -2.71
C ALA A 50 30.18 -19.89 -3.82
N SER A 51 30.44 -20.65 -4.89
CA SER A 51 29.52 -20.67 -6.03
C SER A 51 29.30 -22.03 -6.68
N THR A 52 28.07 -22.22 -7.15
CA THR A 52 27.66 -23.28 -8.07
C THR A 52 27.22 -22.69 -9.40
N SER A 53 27.54 -23.36 -10.51
CA SER A 53 27.07 -22.91 -11.83
C SER A 53 26.81 -24.09 -12.77
N ASN A 54 25.72 -23.98 -13.55
CA ASN A 54 25.47 -24.82 -14.72
C ASN A 54 25.18 -23.95 -15.94
N ARG A 55 25.94 -24.16 -17.02
CA ARG A 55 25.75 -23.45 -18.29
C ARG A 55 24.74 -24.08 -19.23
N GLY A 56 24.22 -25.26 -18.94
CA GLY A 56 23.20 -25.92 -19.76
C GLY A 56 21.78 -25.76 -19.21
N SER A 57 20.84 -26.51 -19.79
CA SER A 57 19.42 -26.53 -19.36
C SER A 57 19.14 -27.33 -18.07
N GLY A 58 20.18 -27.94 -17.49
CA GLY A 58 20.11 -28.69 -16.22
C GLY A 58 20.20 -27.79 -14.97
N PHE A 59 20.06 -28.39 -13.79
CA PHE A 59 20.09 -27.66 -12.52
C PHE A 59 21.46 -27.02 -12.22
N ALA A 60 21.47 -25.80 -11.69
CA ALA A 60 22.69 -25.06 -11.32
C ALA A 60 23.53 -25.75 -10.23
N GLY A 61 22.84 -26.38 -9.27
CA GLY A 61 23.41 -26.85 -8.01
C GLY A 61 23.04 -25.98 -6.81
N ASP A 62 23.59 -26.31 -5.64
CA ASP A 62 23.31 -25.59 -4.39
C ASP A 62 24.58 -25.15 -3.66
N VAL A 63 24.56 -23.97 -3.07
CA VAL A 63 25.49 -23.55 -2.01
C VAL A 63 24.79 -23.75 -0.66
N ARG A 64 25.36 -24.57 0.22
CA ARG A 64 24.74 -24.98 1.49
C ARG A 64 25.63 -24.69 2.69
N LEU A 65 25.14 -23.92 3.65
CA LEU A 65 25.84 -23.63 4.90
C LEU A 65 24.99 -24.09 6.10
N ASP A 66 25.59 -24.88 6.99
CA ASP A 66 25.01 -25.26 8.28
C ASP A 66 26.01 -24.92 9.40
N ALA A 67 25.51 -24.43 10.53
CA ALA A 67 26.31 -24.13 11.71
C ALA A 67 25.50 -24.42 12.98
N GLY A 68 26.06 -25.14 13.95
CA GLY A 68 25.39 -25.40 15.23
C GLY A 68 25.43 -24.21 16.20
N GLY A 69 26.39 -23.30 16.02
CA GLY A 69 26.54 -22.05 16.75
C GLY A 69 26.10 -20.83 15.93
N HIS A 70 27.00 -19.87 15.75
CA HIS A 70 26.78 -18.63 15.02
C HIS A 70 27.29 -18.71 13.57
N LEU A 71 26.52 -18.17 12.63
CA LEU A 71 26.94 -18.01 11.24
C LEU A 71 27.15 -16.53 10.92
N ARG A 72 28.39 -16.15 10.61
CA ARG A 72 28.76 -14.79 10.23
C ARG A 72 29.31 -14.74 8.80
N LEU A 73 28.72 -13.89 7.98
CA LEU A 73 29.20 -13.56 6.64
C LEU A 73 29.65 -12.10 6.64
N THR A 74 30.87 -11.83 6.21
CA THR A 74 31.39 -10.48 6.03
C THR A 74 31.95 -10.35 4.62
N ASN A 75 31.41 -9.42 3.83
CA ASN A 75 31.77 -9.22 2.43
C ASN A 75 31.84 -10.53 1.62
N THR A 76 30.85 -11.41 1.83
CA THR A 76 30.84 -12.77 1.28
C THR A 76 29.85 -12.86 0.11
N LEU A 77 30.24 -13.54 -0.97
CA LEU A 77 29.37 -13.90 -2.09
C LEU A 77 28.99 -15.37 -2.02
N LEU A 78 27.70 -15.69 -1.84
CA LEU A 78 27.19 -17.05 -2.08
C LEU A 78 26.34 -17.02 -3.34
N GLU A 79 26.68 -17.82 -4.33
CA GLU A 79 26.02 -17.74 -5.63
C GLU A 79 25.63 -19.11 -6.19
N SER A 80 24.41 -19.22 -6.75
CA SER A 80 24.06 -20.31 -7.64
C SER A 80 23.51 -19.82 -8.98
N THR A 81 24.20 -20.14 -10.07
CA THR A 81 23.88 -19.67 -11.43
C THR A 81 23.42 -20.81 -12.35
N GLY A 82 22.21 -20.73 -12.89
CA GLY A 82 21.59 -21.71 -13.78
C GLY A 82 20.16 -22.04 -13.35
N ARG A 83 19.53 -23.05 -13.96
CA ARG A 83 18.13 -23.41 -13.65
C ARG A 83 17.97 -23.87 -12.20
N ALA A 84 17.00 -23.28 -11.49
CA ALA A 84 16.52 -23.71 -10.17
C ALA A 84 17.62 -23.97 -9.11
N GLY A 85 18.68 -23.17 -9.12
CA GLY A 85 19.77 -23.22 -8.14
C GLY A 85 19.39 -22.68 -6.76
N ARG A 86 20.08 -23.08 -5.70
CA ARG A 86 19.77 -22.60 -4.34
C ARG A 86 20.97 -22.10 -3.56
N VAL A 87 20.74 -21.05 -2.79
CA VAL A 87 21.57 -20.71 -1.63
C VAL A 87 20.77 -21.09 -0.39
N GLN A 88 21.28 -22.02 0.40
CA GLN A 88 20.53 -22.62 1.49
C GLN A 88 21.34 -22.59 2.80
N ILE A 89 20.78 -21.94 3.81
CA ILE A 89 21.39 -21.74 5.11
C ILE A 89 20.51 -22.37 6.18
N GLY A 90 21.09 -23.22 7.02
CA GLY A 90 20.41 -23.78 8.18
C GLY A 90 19.35 -24.84 7.88
N GLN A 91 19.52 -25.59 6.79
CA GLN A 91 18.57 -26.65 6.43
C GLN A 91 18.65 -27.86 7.36
N THR A 92 19.88 -28.29 7.70
CA THR A 92 20.09 -29.50 8.52
C THR A 92 20.53 -29.16 9.93
N THR A 93 21.27 -28.08 10.10
CA THR A 93 21.60 -27.54 11.42
C THR A 93 21.45 -26.02 11.35
N PRO A 94 20.26 -25.49 11.72
CA PRO A 94 20.00 -24.06 11.72
C PRO A 94 20.92 -23.35 12.72
N PRO A 95 21.59 -22.25 12.34
CA PRO A 95 22.42 -21.48 13.27
C PRO A 95 21.58 -20.83 14.36
N GLN A 96 22.18 -20.66 15.53
CA GLN A 96 21.62 -19.91 16.65
C GLN A 96 21.41 -18.44 16.29
N THR A 97 22.38 -17.85 15.58
CA THR A 97 22.23 -16.52 14.97
C THR A 97 22.88 -16.48 13.60
N PHE A 98 22.33 -15.63 12.73
CA PHE A 98 22.89 -15.32 11.44
C PHE A 98 23.16 -13.82 11.34
N ARG A 99 24.37 -13.43 10.92
CA ARG A 99 24.69 -12.05 10.59
C ARG A 99 25.38 -11.98 9.24
N MET A 100 24.84 -11.17 8.33
CA MET A 100 25.45 -10.81 7.06
C MET A 100 25.77 -9.31 7.06
N ASP A 101 27.05 -9.00 6.92
CA ASP A 101 27.61 -7.65 6.94
C ASP A 101 28.27 -7.38 5.59
N GLY A 102 27.55 -6.68 4.71
CA GLY A 102 27.90 -6.55 3.29
C GLY A 102 27.87 -7.88 2.53
N GLY A 103 28.31 -7.86 1.27
CA GLY A 103 28.31 -9.04 0.39
C GLY A 103 26.97 -9.34 -0.26
N GLN A 104 26.83 -10.52 -0.87
CA GLN A 104 25.66 -10.90 -1.66
C GLN A 104 25.31 -12.39 -1.51
N LEU A 105 24.02 -12.69 -1.34
CA LEU A 105 23.47 -14.02 -1.61
C LEU A 105 22.71 -13.94 -2.93
N ARG A 106 23.05 -14.80 -3.89
CA ARG A 106 22.63 -14.61 -5.28
C ARG A 106 22.17 -15.91 -5.93
N VAL A 107 21.00 -15.88 -6.55
CA VAL A 107 20.49 -16.96 -7.41
C VAL A 107 19.99 -16.35 -8.71
N THR A 108 20.46 -16.91 -9.83
CA THR A 108 20.09 -16.44 -11.17
C THR A 108 20.12 -17.54 -12.21
N ASN A 109 19.34 -17.41 -13.26
CA ASN A 109 19.37 -18.29 -14.44
C ASN A 109 20.29 -17.78 -15.58
N ALA A 110 21.06 -16.71 -15.36
CA ALA A 110 21.86 -16.04 -16.40
C ALA A 110 22.80 -16.96 -17.21
N ALA A 111 23.44 -17.93 -16.55
CA ALA A 111 24.41 -18.83 -17.19
C ALA A 111 23.77 -19.93 -18.04
N ALA A 112 22.47 -20.21 -17.89
CA ALA A 112 21.85 -21.36 -18.52
C ALA A 112 21.58 -21.12 -20.01
N GLU A 113 22.28 -21.85 -20.86
CA GLU A 113 22.06 -21.91 -22.31
C GLU A 113 21.07 -23.05 -22.59
N ALA A 114 19.89 -22.66 -23.07
CA ALA A 114 18.85 -23.56 -23.53
C ALA A 114 18.23 -23.00 -24.81
N PRO A 115 17.53 -23.83 -25.61
CA PRO A 115 16.65 -23.34 -26.67
C PRO A 115 15.72 -22.24 -26.14
N ALA A 116 15.38 -21.28 -27.01
CA ALA A 116 14.68 -20.04 -26.63
C ALA A 116 13.28 -20.24 -26.00
N ASP A 117 12.73 -21.45 -26.09
CA ASP A 117 11.41 -21.87 -25.61
C ASP A 117 11.44 -22.66 -24.30
N VAL A 118 12.62 -22.95 -23.73
CA VAL A 118 12.73 -23.70 -22.47
C VAL A 118 12.70 -22.72 -21.28
N PRO A 119 11.67 -22.77 -20.40
CA PRO A 119 11.66 -21.95 -19.21
C PRO A 119 12.70 -22.45 -18.19
N LEU A 120 13.54 -21.53 -17.75
CA LEU A 120 14.66 -21.71 -16.84
C LEU A 120 14.40 -20.90 -15.56
N ASN A 121 13.43 -21.32 -14.74
CA ASN A 121 13.12 -20.60 -13.51
C ASN A 121 14.36 -20.44 -12.63
N ALA A 122 14.52 -19.25 -12.05
CA ALA A 122 15.45 -19.02 -10.97
C ALA A 122 15.01 -19.84 -9.74
N GLY A 123 15.96 -20.33 -8.95
CA GLY A 123 15.63 -21.17 -7.79
C GLY A 123 15.28 -20.31 -6.57
N GLY A 124 16.10 -20.33 -5.52
CA GLY A 124 15.79 -19.49 -4.36
C GLY A 124 16.86 -19.43 -3.28
N ILE A 125 16.68 -18.46 -2.40
CA ILE A 125 17.51 -18.23 -1.23
C ILE A 125 16.67 -18.57 0.00
N PHE A 126 17.17 -19.49 0.82
CA PHE A 126 16.48 -20.03 1.98
C PHE A 126 17.35 -19.87 3.22
N LEU A 127 16.91 -19.06 4.18
CA LEU A 127 17.60 -18.87 5.46
C LEU A 127 16.67 -19.33 6.58
N ASN A 128 17.10 -20.35 7.32
CA ASN A 128 16.42 -20.80 8.53
C ASN A 128 17.35 -20.64 9.73
N VAL A 129 16.94 -19.86 10.73
CA VAL A 129 17.75 -19.45 11.88
C VAL A 129 16.95 -19.65 13.17
N VAL A 130 17.55 -20.28 14.18
CA VAL A 130 16.88 -20.55 15.46
C VAL A 130 16.55 -19.24 16.20
N GLY A 131 17.51 -18.32 16.25
CA GLY A 131 17.38 -17.03 16.92
C GLY A 131 17.30 -15.89 15.91
N ASN A 132 18.23 -14.94 16.03
CA ASN A 132 18.19 -13.68 15.29
C ASN A 132 18.86 -13.78 13.91
N LEU A 133 18.22 -13.19 12.91
CA LEU A 133 18.74 -13.02 11.54
C LEU A 133 18.95 -11.53 11.29
N THR A 134 20.18 -11.13 11.00
CA THR A 134 20.51 -9.73 10.64
C THR A 134 21.21 -9.65 9.30
N VAL A 135 20.71 -8.80 8.40
CA VAL A 135 21.35 -8.43 7.14
C VAL A 135 21.54 -6.93 7.12
N GLU A 136 22.76 -6.47 6.90
CA GLU A 136 23.09 -5.06 7.05
C GLU A 136 24.21 -4.57 6.13
N ASN A 137 24.42 -3.26 6.14
CA ASN A 137 25.57 -2.60 5.51
C ASN A 137 25.64 -2.86 4.00
N PHE A 138 24.52 -2.65 3.33
CA PHE A 138 24.32 -2.83 1.88
C PHE A 138 24.50 -4.28 1.40
N ALA A 139 24.38 -5.25 2.30
CA ALA A 139 24.25 -6.65 1.93
C ALA A 139 22.99 -6.85 1.06
N ALA A 140 23.12 -7.69 0.02
CA ALA A 140 22.05 -7.96 -0.93
C ALA A 140 21.62 -9.43 -0.93
N LEU A 141 20.32 -9.67 -0.96
CA LEU A 141 19.72 -10.99 -1.21
C LEU A 141 18.99 -10.94 -2.55
N GLU A 142 19.45 -11.69 -3.54
CA GLU A 142 19.02 -11.48 -4.92
C GLU A 142 18.63 -12.81 -5.59
N ALA A 143 17.37 -12.93 -5.98
CA ALA A 143 16.84 -14.09 -6.68
C ALA A 143 16.19 -13.66 -8.00
N PHE A 144 16.99 -13.47 -9.04
CA PHE A 144 16.55 -12.86 -10.29
C PHE A 144 16.48 -13.82 -11.47
N SER A 145 15.63 -13.48 -12.43
CA SER A 145 15.57 -14.13 -13.73
C SER A 145 16.02 -13.16 -14.83
N GLU A 146 17.06 -13.55 -15.57
CA GLU A 146 17.61 -12.85 -16.74
C GLU A 146 17.26 -13.59 -18.06
N ARG A 147 16.57 -14.72 -18.00
CA ARG A 147 16.16 -15.52 -19.18
C ARG A 147 14.69 -15.92 -19.07
N LEU A 148 14.13 -16.56 -20.10
CA LEU A 148 12.80 -17.18 -20.02
C LEU A 148 12.70 -18.03 -18.75
N GLY A 149 11.71 -17.79 -17.89
CA GLY A 149 11.50 -18.42 -16.59
C GLY A 149 11.18 -17.43 -15.46
N ASP A 150 10.50 -17.92 -14.43
CA ASP A 150 10.13 -17.13 -13.25
C ASP A 150 11.35 -16.73 -12.40
N ALA A 151 11.28 -15.60 -11.71
CA ALA A 151 12.26 -15.20 -10.70
C ALA A 151 12.11 -16.03 -9.39
N GLY A 152 13.15 -16.02 -8.56
CA GLY A 152 13.32 -17.02 -7.51
C GLY A 152 12.69 -16.63 -6.17
N LEU A 153 12.47 -17.61 -5.29
CA LEU A 153 11.93 -17.37 -3.95
C LEU A 153 13.00 -16.84 -2.99
N LEU A 154 12.68 -15.82 -2.20
CA LEU A 154 13.41 -15.44 -0.99
C LEU A 154 12.58 -15.85 0.23
N ASP A 155 13.06 -16.83 1.00
CA ASP A 155 12.40 -17.35 2.21
C ASP A 155 13.33 -17.19 3.42
N LEU A 156 12.97 -16.26 4.31
CA LEU A 156 13.74 -15.89 5.48
C LEU A 156 12.96 -16.19 6.77
N GLN A 157 13.42 -17.19 7.51
CA GLN A 157 12.79 -17.67 8.73
C GLN A 157 13.73 -17.49 9.91
N ALA A 158 13.30 -16.66 10.87
CA ALA A 158 13.99 -16.44 12.14
C ALA A 158 13.07 -16.84 13.30
N GLY A 159 13.56 -17.64 14.25
CA GLY A 159 12.82 -17.89 15.49
C GLY A 159 12.81 -16.68 16.44
N GLY A 160 13.76 -15.75 16.27
CA GLY A 160 13.87 -14.48 16.98
C GLY A 160 13.57 -13.27 16.08
N ASP A 161 14.40 -12.24 16.17
CA ASP A 161 14.24 -11.01 15.41
C ASP A 161 14.88 -11.14 14.01
N LEU A 162 14.17 -10.67 12.99
CA LEU A 162 14.65 -10.51 11.61
C LEU A 162 14.83 -9.02 11.33
N VAL A 163 16.09 -8.60 11.11
CA VAL A 163 16.44 -7.20 10.92
C VAL A 163 17.17 -7.03 9.60
N LEU A 164 16.62 -6.17 8.74
CA LEU A 164 17.25 -5.68 7.52
C LEU A 164 17.57 -4.19 7.73
N ARG A 165 18.85 -3.82 7.67
CA ARG A 165 19.30 -2.44 7.94
C ARG A 165 20.23 -1.92 6.87
N ARG A 166 19.81 -0.93 6.10
CA ARG A 166 20.52 -0.51 4.87
C ARG A 166 20.79 -1.71 3.98
N ALA A 167 19.81 -2.60 3.81
CA ALA A 167 19.97 -3.86 3.12
C ALA A 167 18.90 -4.01 2.05
N ASP A 168 19.28 -4.66 0.95
CA ASP A 168 18.39 -4.85 -0.18
C ASP A 168 18.07 -6.32 -0.36
N ALA A 169 16.80 -6.65 -0.58
CA ALA A 169 16.39 -7.98 -0.97
C ALA A 169 15.45 -7.90 -2.19
N PHE A 170 15.94 -8.44 -3.30
CA PHE A 170 15.32 -8.36 -4.62
C PHE A 170 14.95 -9.75 -5.13
N SER A 171 13.69 -9.93 -5.49
CA SER A 171 13.23 -11.07 -6.29
C SER A 171 12.58 -10.57 -7.59
N THR A 172 13.43 -10.30 -8.57
CA THR A 172 13.09 -9.50 -9.74
C THR A 172 13.26 -10.29 -11.03
N VAL A 173 12.34 -10.11 -11.98
CA VAL A 173 12.57 -10.47 -13.39
C VAL A 173 13.24 -9.27 -14.08
N GLU A 174 14.45 -9.49 -14.59
CA GLU A 174 15.23 -8.48 -15.30
C GLU A 174 14.86 -8.39 -16.78
N THR A 175 15.47 -7.43 -17.49
CA THR A 175 15.07 -6.91 -18.81
C THR A 175 15.01 -7.97 -19.93
N THR A 176 15.72 -9.08 -19.79
CA THR A 176 15.74 -10.20 -20.73
C THR A 176 14.98 -11.45 -20.25
N GLY A 177 14.45 -11.41 -19.02
CA GLY A 177 13.68 -12.51 -18.44
C GLY A 177 12.21 -12.48 -18.86
N ASP A 178 11.69 -13.60 -19.37
CA ASP A 178 10.28 -13.75 -19.70
C ASP A 178 9.65 -14.72 -18.68
N GLY A 179 8.96 -14.18 -17.68
CA GLY A 179 8.41 -14.95 -16.55
C GLY A 179 7.78 -14.06 -15.47
N ASN A 180 7.24 -14.67 -14.42
CA ASN A 180 6.66 -13.96 -13.28
C ASN A 180 7.74 -13.55 -12.26
N GLY A 181 7.47 -12.48 -11.53
CA GLY A 181 8.28 -12.09 -10.37
C GLY A 181 8.26 -13.17 -9.29
N GLY A 182 9.39 -13.38 -8.64
CA GLY A 182 9.49 -14.35 -7.56
C GLY A 182 8.98 -13.75 -6.26
N ARG A 183 8.70 -14.63 -5.30
CA ARG A 183 8.06 -14.27 -4.02
C ARG A 183 9.10 -13.94 -2.95
N ILE A 184 8.71 -13.09 -2.00
CA ILE A 184 9.49 -12.78 -0.81
C ILE A 184 8.66 -13.12 0.43
N ASP A 185 9.12 -14.08 1.24
CA ASP A 185 8.50 -14.52 2.49
C ASP A 185 9.44 -14.27 3.68
N LEU A 186 8.99 -13.49 4.65
CA LEU A 186 9.71 -13.23 5.90
C LEU A 186 8.88 -13.68 7.10
N GLN A 187 9.49 -14.46 7.97
CA GLN A 187 8.88 -14.92 9.22
C GLN A 187 9.81 -14.65 10.41
N GLY A 188 9.25 -14.09 11.49
CA GLY A 188 10.02 -13.71 12.67
C GLY A 188 9.16 -13.52 13.91
N ARG A 189 9.80 -13.34 15.07
CA ARG A 189 9.13 -12.74 16.24
C ARG A 189 8.88 -11.25 15.98
N ASN A 190 9.93 -10.54 15.61
CA ASN A 190 9.86 -9.16 15.13
C ASN A 190 10.53 -9.07 13.76
N ILE A 191 9.94 -8.31 12.84
CA ILE A 191 10.53 -8.00 11.54
C ILE A 191 10.76 -6.49 11.48
N ARG A 192 12.00 -6.06 11.21
CA ARG A 192 12.37 -4.65 11.10
C ARG A 192 13.09 -4.34 9.80
N LEU A 193 12.54 -3.42 9.03
CA LEU A 193 13.20 -2.81 7.86
C LEU A 193 13.61 -1.40 8.26
N GLN A 194 14.92 -1.18 8.37
CA GLN A 194 15.50 0.03 8.94
C GLN A 194 16.46 0.70 7.97
N GLU A 195 16.58 2.02 8.10
CA GLU A 195 17.60 2.81 7.40
C GLU A 195 17.58 2.52 5.89
N GLY A 196 16.42 2.66 5.23
CA GLY A 196 16.33 2.50 3.78
C GLY A 196 16.35 1.07 3.26
N ALA A 197 16.10 0.05 4.10
CA ALA A 197 16.06 -1.33 3.66
C ALA A 197 14.86 -1.63 2.75
N GLN A 198 15.10 -2.27 1.59
CA GLN A 198 14.05 -2.51 0.58
C GLN A 198 13.83 -4.00 0.34
N LEU A 199 12.56 -4.40 0.34
CA LEU A 199 12.10 -5.69 -0.18
C LEU A 199 11.35 -5.43 -1.46
N GLN A 200 11.83 -5.98 -2.58
CA GLN A 200 11.25 -5.68 -3.88
C GLN A 200 11.08 -6.88 -4.78
N THR A 201 9.87 -7.01 -5.32
CA THR A 201 9.54 -7.85 -6.47
C THR A 201 9.23 -6.95 -7.66
N SER A 202 9.70 -7.30 -8.86
CA SER A 202 9.41 -6.45 -10.02
C SER A 202 9.49 -7.15 -11.36
N LEU A 203 8.82 -6.56 -12.36
CA LEU A 203 8.91 -6.92 -13.78
C LEU A 203 9.56 -5.78 -14.57
N LYS A 204 10.70 -6.05 -15.21
CA LYS A 204 11.44 -5.08 -16.05
C LYS A 204 11.50 -5.44 -17.55
N SER A 205 10.85 -6.53 -17.98
CA SER A 205 10.99 -7.08 -19.34
C SER A 205 10.00 -6.51 -20.36
N GLU A 206 10.55 -6.03 -21.48
CA GLU A 206 9.90 -5.33 -22.60
C GLU A 206 9.16 -6.26 -23.58
N THR A 207 9.08 -7.57 -23.29
CA THR A 207 8.53 -8.52 -24.28
C THR A 207 7.00 -8.41 -24.39
N VAL A 208 6.54 -8.32 -25.65
CA VAL A 208 5.16 -8.06 -26.08
C VAL A 208 4.37 -9.36 -26.20
N GLY A 209 4.01 -10.00 -25.07
CA GLY A 209 3.14 -11.17 -25.07
C GLY A 209 2.98 -11.84 -23.70
N GLY A 210 1.73 -12.18 -23.34
CA GLY A 210 1.38 -12.89 -22.10
C GLY A 210 1.09 -11.97 -20.90
N THR A 211 0.12 -12.35 -20.05
CA THR A 211 -0.16 -11.67 -18.78
C THR A 211 0.83 -12.17 -17.71
N ARG A 212 1.82 -11.35 -17.37
CA ARG A 212 2.81 -11.63 -16.30
C ARG A 212 2.39 -10.97 -14.99
N THR A 213 2.88 -11.46 -13.85
CA THR A 213 2.65 -10.83 -12.54
C THR A 213 3.98 -10.65 -11.80
N ALA A 214 4.22 -9.47 -11.22
CA ALA A 214 5.30 -9.30 -10.23
C ALA A 214 4.99 -10.19 -9.01
N GLY A 215 6.02 -10.63 -8.28
CA GLY A 215 5.81 -11.57 -7.18
C GLY A 215 5.17 -10.93 -5.96
N ASP A 216 4.55 -11.76 -5.12
CA ASP A 216 3.98 -11.30 -3.85
C ASP A 216 5.06 -11.11 -2.78
N ILE A 217 4.80 -10.22 -1.82
CA ILE A 217 5.61 -10.04 -0.61
C ILE A 217 4.75 -10.34 0.61
N PHE A 218 5.20 -11.25 1.47
CA PHE A 218 4.50 -11.65 2.69
C PHE A 218 5.41 -11.55 3.91
N LEU A 219 4.99 -10.76 4.90
CA LEU A 219 5.65 -10.64 6.19
C LEU A 219 4.71 -11.19 7.28
N GLN A 220 5.22 -12.12 8.09
CA GLN A 220 4.51 -12.64 9.25
C GLN A 220 5.39 -12.52 10.50
N ALA A 221 5.01 -11.63 11.40
CA ALA A 221 5.64 -11.49 12.71
C ALA A 221 4.71 -11.99 13.82
N ARG A 222 5.28 -12.57 14.88
CA ARG A 222 4.49 -12.87 16.08
C ARG A 222 4.10 -11.60 16.83
N ASP A 223 5.03 -10.66 16.94
CA ASP A 223 4.88 -9.46 17.76
C ASP A 223 4.78 -8.20 16.90
N THR A 224 5.85 -7.79 16.22
CA THR A 224 5.87 -6.50 15.52
C THR A 224 6.47 -6.58 14.13
N VAL A 225 5.82 -5.91 13.16
CA VAL A 225 6.44 -5.50 11.90
C VAL A 225 6.65 -3.99 11.95
N GLU A 226 7.90 -3.56 11.76
CA GLU A 226 8.30 -2.16 11.76
C GLU A 226 9.04 -1.84 10.45
N ILE A 227 8.57 -0.83 9.72
CA ILE A 227 9.20 -0.38 8.48
C ILE A 227 9.43 1.12 8.62
N ALA A 228 10.69 1.51 8.80
CA ALA A 228 11.03 2.89 9.07
C ALA A 228 12.43 3.29 8.61
N GLY A 229 12.59 4.59 8.33
CA GLY A 229 13.88 5.23 8.11
C GLY A 229 14.29 5.30 6.64
N THR A 230 15.31 6.14 6.41
CA THR A 230 15.81 6.45 5.07
C THR A 230 17.33 6.44 5.03
N VAL A 231 17.89 6.29 3.84
CA VAL A 231 19.30 6.60 3.54
C VAL A 231 19.39 7.56 2.37
N ASP A 232 20.46 8.35 2.37
CA ASP A 232 20.75 9.36 1.35
C ASP A 232 21.54 8.80 0.15
N ARG A 233 21.91 7.51 0.20
CA ARG A 233 22.67 6.82 -0.85
C ARG A 233 22.24 5.38 -1.01
N ASP A 234 22.27 4.88 -2.24
CA ASP A 234 22.11 3.46 -2.54
C ASP A 234 23.40 2.67 -2.28
N ARG A 235 23.35 1.35 -2.50
CA ARG A 235 24.51 0.45 -2.41
C ARG A 235 25.66 0.78 -3.37
N PHE A 236 25.41 1.57 -4.42
CA PHE A 236 26.41 1.99 -5.40
C PHE A 236 26.97 3.38 -5.09
N GLY A 237 26.52 4.02 -3.99
CA GLY A 237 26.94 5.35 -3.56
C GLY A 237 26.26 6.49 -4.31
N ASN A 238 25.24 6.20 -5.13
CA ASN A 238 24.47 7.22 -5.83
C ASN A 238 23.58 7.98 -4.82
N PRO A 239 23.58 9.32 -4.85
CA PRO A 239 22.74 10.10 -3.97
C PRO A 239 21.27 9.92 -4.31
N GLY A 240 20.42 9.84 -3.28
CA GLY A 240 18.98 9.70 -3.41
C GLY A 240 18.30 9.79 -2.05
N ASN A 241 17.00 9.51 -1.97
CA ASN A 241 16.30 9.36 -0.70
C ASN A 241 15.58 8.02 -0.73
N PHE A 242 16.29 7.00 -0.24
CA PHE A 242 15.81 5.62 -0.24
C PHE A 242 15.17 5.33 1.10
N ASN A 243 13.85 5.17 1.10
CA ASN A 243 13.09 4.82 2.29
C ASN A 243 12.97 3.30 2.46
N SER A 244 12.88 2.86 3.71
CA SER A 244 12.55 1.48 4.04
C SER A 244 11.18 1.15 3.47
N SER A 245 11.07 0.09 2.66
CA SER A 245 9.82 -0.19 1.95
C SER A 245 9.64 -1.62 1.47
N LEU A 246 8.37 -2.02 1.34
CA LEU A 246 7.95 -3.18 0.53
C LEU A 246 7.48 -2.66 -0.83
N ARG A 247 7.99 -3.26 -1.91
CA ARG A 247 7.76 -2.79 -3.28
C ARG A 247 7.41 -3.94 -4.20
N SER A 248 6.22 -3.90 -4.77
CA SER A 248 5.82 -4.74 -5.89
C SER A 248 5.62 -3.84 -7.10
N GLN A 249 6.47 -3.95 -8.12
CA GLN A 249 6.56 -2.93 -9.16
C GLN A 249 6.57 -3.51 -10.58
N VAL A 250 5.72 -2.96 -11.44
CA VAL A 250 5.80 -3.14 -12.90
C VAL A 250 6.29 -1.83 -13.50
N PHE A 251 7.40 -1.90 -14.23
CA PHE A 251 8.01 -0.71 -14.85
C PHE A 251 7.23 -0.26 -16.10
N ALA A 252 7.50 0.97 -16.54
CA ALA A 252 6.90 1.52 -17.76
C ALA A 252 7.15 0.60 -18.97
N ASP A 253 6.21 0.60 -19.91
CA ASP A 253 6.25 -0.21 -21.14
C ASP A 253 6.24 -1.75 -20.92
N VAL A 254 6.06 -2.21 -19.69
CA VAL A 254 5.92 -3.63 -19.36
C VAL A 254 4.45 -4.02 -19.29
N ALA A 255 4.06 -5.05 -20.05
CA ALA A 255 2.76 -5.70 -19.91
C ALA A 255 2.80 -6.73 -18.76
N GLY A 256 2.08 -6.47 -17.69
CA GLY A 256 1.97 -7.36 -16.54
C GLY A 256 1.30 -6.68 -15.35
N ASN A 257 0.89 -7.44 -14.35
CA ASN A 257 0.25 -6.97 -13.12
C ASN A 257 1.27 -6.87 -11.98
N ALA A 258 1.06 -5.95 -11.03
CA ALA A 258 1.83 -5.94 -9.80
C ALA A 258 1.34 -7.07 -8.86
N GLY A 259 2.24 -7.66 -8.08
CA GLY A 259 1.94 -8.60 -7.02
C GLY A 259 1.42 -7.92 -5.74
N ASN A 260 0.87 -8.73 -4.85
CA ASN A 260 0.25 -8.29 -3.60
C ASN A 260 1.28 -8.11 -2.47
N LEU A 261 0.95 -7.23 -1.52
CA LEU A 261 1.69 -7.04 -0.29
C LEU A 261 0.82 -7.45 0.90
N THR A 262 1.31 -8.37 1.73
CA THR A 262 0.57 -8.85 2.89
C THR A 262 1.44 -8.81 4.14
N ILE A 263 0.92 -8.19 5.20
CA ILE A 263 1.57 -8.09 6.50
C ILE A 263 0.63 -8.63 7.59
N GLU A 264 1.13 -9.57 8.39
CA GLU A 264 0.44 -10.10 9.57
C GLU A 264 1.31 -9.97 10.82
N ALA A 265 0.80 -9.31 11.86
CA ALA A 265 1.51 -9.16 13.13
C ALA A 265 0.57 -8.95 14.33
N ASN A 266 1.11 -8.90 15.55
CA ASN A 266 0.37 -8.30 16.66
C ASN A 266 0.28 -6.77 16.51
N GLN A 267 1.38 -6.13 16.11
CA GLN A 267 1.47 -4.69 15.87
C GLN A 267 2.17 -4.41 14.53
N VAL A 268 1.64 -3.47 13.75
CA VAL A 268 2.31 -2.96 12.53
C VAL A 268 2.61 -1.48 12.70
N ILE A 269 3.83 -1.08 12.37
CA ILE A 269 4.31 0.31 12.48
C ILE A 269 4.99 0.71 11.17
N LEU A 270 4.47 1.74 10.52
CA LEU A 270 5.15 2.45 9.44
C LEU A 270 5.58 3.82 9.97
N GLY A 271 6.87 4.08 10.03
CA GLY A 271 7.43 5.32 10.57
C GLY A 271 8.43 5.94 9.61
N ASP A 272 8.78 7.21 9.80
CA ASP A 272 9.91 7.86 9.11
C ASP A 272 10.00 7.54 7.61
N ARG A 273 8.93 7.86 6.86
CA ARG A 273 8.77 7.59 5.42
C ARG A 273 8.68 6.11 5.04
N GLY A 274 8.39 5.21 5.97
CA GLY A 274 8.12 3.79 5.69
C GLY A 274 7.03 3.60 4.64
N GLY A 275 7.25 2.68 3.69
CA GLY A 275 6.41 2.57 2.49
C GLY A 275 5.90 1.14 2.20
N LEU A 276 4.61 1.01 1.86
CA LEU A 276 4.05 -0.17 1.20
C LEU A 276 3.57 0.23 -0.21
N ILE A 277 4.20 -0.31 -1.25
CA ILE A 277 4.05 0.23 -2.61
C ILE A 277 3.77 -0.93 -3.58
N SER A 278 2.56 -0.97 -4.14
CA SER A 278 2.19 -1.91 -5.21
C SER A 278 1.80 -1.13 -6.47
N ASN A 279 2.80 -0.80 -7.28
CA ASN A 279 2.64 0.14 -8.39
C ASN A 279 2.79 -0.55 -9.75
N ASN A 280 1.98 -0.13 -10.70
CA ASN A 280 2.06 -0.54 -12.09
C ASN A 280 2.19 0.68 -13.02
N ALA A 281 3.43 0.99 -13.42
CA ALA A 281 3.70 2.04 -14.41
C ALA A 281 3.55 1.53 -15.85
N GLY A 282 3.36 0.22 -16.04
CA GLY A 282 3.05 -0.42 -17.31
C GLY A 282 1.55 -0.40 -17.59
N THR A 283 1.04 -1.42 -18.30
CA THR A 283 -0.36 -1.44 -18.78
C THR A 283 -1.29 -2.35 -17.98
N GLY A 284 -0.80 -2.99 -16.91
CA GLY A 284 -1.58 -3.95 -16.13
C GLY A 284 -2.07 -3.41 -14.78
N ASN A 285 -2.68 -4.30 -14.02
CA ASN A 285 -3.35 -3.98 -12.78
C ASN A 285 -2.35 -3.80 -11.62
N PRO A 286 -2.68 -2.97 -10.61
CA PRO A 286 -1.91 -2.91 -9.38
C PRO A 286 -2.24 -4.14 -8.51
N GLY A 287 -1.40 -4.44 -7.52
CA GLY A 287 -1.65 -5.50 -6.55
C GLY A 287 -2.37 -4.98 -5.31
N ASN A 288 -2.99 -5.87 -4.55
CA ASN A 288 -3.64 -5.52 -3.29
C ASN A 288 -2.62 -5.34 -2.17
N ILE A 289 -2.94 -4.47 -1.21
CA ILE A 289 -2.15 -4.28 0.01
C ILE A 289 -3.04 -4.63 1.21
N THR A 290 -2.66 -5.66 1.96
CA THR A 290 -3.39 -6.13 3.14
C THR A 290 -2.51 -6.08 4.37
N VAL A 291 -2.92 -5.29 5.37
CA VAL A 291 -2.23 -5.18 6.66
C VAL A 291 -3.18 -5.62 7.75
N THR A 292 -2.82 -6.70 8.44
CA THR A 292 -3.60 -7.24 9.54
C THR A 292 -2.78 -7.23 10.83
N ALA A 293 -3.29 -6.52 11.83
CA ALA A 293 -2.72 -6.48 13.17
C ALA A 293 -3.74 -6.99 14.20
N GLN A 294 -3.26 -7.67 15.25
CA GLN A 294 -4.13 -8.01 16.37
C GLN A 294 -4.43 -6.78 17.25
N GLN A 295 -3.40 -6.02 17.61
CA GLN A 295 -3.49 -4.93 18.59
C GLN A 295 -3.51 -3.54 17.93
N GLY A 296 -2.79 -3.31 16.84
CA GLY A 296 -2.86 -2.00 16.21
C GLY A 296 -1.98 -1.80 14.99
N ILE A 297 -2.34 -0.77 14.23
CA ILE A 297 -1.62 -0.29 13.06
C ILE A 297 -1.32 1.19 13.31
N GLY A 298 -0.02 1.54 13.34
CA GLY A 298 0.43 2.92 13.47
C GLY A 298 1.15 3.37 12.20
N MET A 299 0.81 4.55 11.69
CA MET A 299 1.49 5.19 10.56
C MET A 299 1.89 6.61 10.95
N ALA A 300 3.18 6.94 10.84
CA ALA A 300 3.72 8.23 11.23
C ALA A 300 4.86 8.73 10.33
N GLY A 301 5.16 10.02 10.40
CA GLY A 301 6.40 10.58 9.84
C GLY A 301 6.46 10.54 8.32
N ASN A 302 5.38 10.91 7.63
CA ASN A 302 5.24 10.87 6.17
C ASN A 302 5.31 9.44 5.59
N SER A 303 4.88 8.43 6.35
CA SER A 303 4.73 7.06 5.85
C SER A 303 3.62 6.97 4.79
N GLU A 304 3.76 6.05 3.84
CA GLU A 304 2.86 5.94 2.70
C GLU A 304 2.45 4.48 2.41
N ILE A 305 1.16 4.28 2.13
CA ILE A 305 0.63 3.09 1.47
C ILE A 305 0.11 3.53 0.11
N ASN A 306 0.64 2.95 -0.96
CA ASN A 306 0.35 3.37 -2.32
C ASN A 306 0.10 2.16 -3.22
N SER A 307 -1.02 2.19 -3.92
CA SER A 307 -1.37 1.22 -4.93
C SER A 307 -1.88 1.92 -6.19
N THR A 308 -0.98 2.25 -7.11
CA THR A 308 -1.30 2.95 -8.36
C THR A 308 -1.13 2.07 -9.60
N SER A 309 -1.94 2.30 -10.63
CA SER A 309 -1.76 1.67 -11.95
C SER A 309 -2.03 2.61 -13.11
N ARG A 310 -1.63 2.18 -14.31
CA ARG A 310 -2.05 2.76 -15.60
C ARG A 310 -2.81 1.72 -16.44
N SER A 311 -3.56 0.84 -15.77
CA SER A 311 -4.29 -0.24 -16.45
C SER A 311 -5.45 0.29 -17.29
N ALA A 312 -5.58 -0.20 -18.51
CA ALA A 312 -6.75 0.05 -19.36
C ALA A 312 -7.97 -0.83 -18.99
N ASP A 313 -7.83 -1.73 -18.02
CA ASP A 313 -8.89 -2.63 -17.56
C ASP A 313 -9.93 -1.88 -16.70
N LEU A 314 -11.20 -1.96 -17.11
CA LEU A 314 -12.33 -1.33 -16.43
C LEU A 314 -12.85 -2.17 -15.25
N GLY A 315 -12.40 -3.41 -15.09
CA GLY A 315 -12.89 -4.37 -14.09
C GLY A 315 -11.94 -4.63 -12.92
N SER A 316 -10.74 -4.06 -12.92
CA SER A 316 -9.73 -4.33 -11.91
C SER A 316 -9.41 -3.10 -11.07
N PHE A 317 -9.74 -3.18 -9.79
CA PHE A 317 -9.54 -2.12 -8.82
C PHE A 317 -8.52 -2.57 -7.78
N ALA A 318 -7.57 -1.70 -7.43
CA ALA A 318 -6.71 -1.94 -6.28
C ALA A 318 -7.56 -2.10 -5.01
N LYS A 319 -7.19 -2.98 -4.08
CA LYS A 319 -7.72 -2.97 -2.72
C LYS A 319 -6.60 -2.72 -1.72
N VAL A 320 -6.77 -1.69 -0.90
CA VAL A 320 -5.95 -1.47 0.30
C VAL A 320 -6.82 -1.76 1.52
N SER A 321 -6.38 -2.67 2.39
CA SER A 321 -7.15 -3.09 3.58
C SER A 321 -6.27 -3.06 4.82
N LEU A 322 -6.65 -2.27 5.82
CA LEU A 322 -6.01 -2.22 7.13
C LEU A 322 -7.01 -2.71 8.18
N THR A 323 -6.64 -3.78 8.89
CA THR A 323 -7.51 -4.40 9.90
C THR A 323 -6.78 -4.56 11.22
N ALA A 324 -7.18 -3.78 12.23
CA ALA A 324 -6.77 -3.93 13.63
C ALA A 324 -7.86 -4.70 14.41
N ARG A 325 -7.68 -6.02 14.58
CA ARG A 325 -8.73 -6.94 15.06
C ARG A 325 -9.25 -6.65 16.46
N ALA A 326 -8.40 -6.22 17.38
CA ALA A 326 -8.75 -5.98 18.79
C ALA A 326 -8.35 -4.59 19.29
N GLY A 327 -7.74 -3.75 18.45
CA GLY A 327 -7.33 -2.40 18.84
C GLY A 327 -7.55 -1.33 17.78
N SER A 328 -6.58 -0.45 17.60
CA SER A 328 -6.78 0.83 16.90
C SER A 328 -5.92 0.96 15.64
N ILE A 329 -6.38 1.82 14.72
CA ILE A 329 -5.58 2.34 13.61
C ILE A 329 -5.31 3.83 13.91
N ASP A 330 -4.04 4.21 13.93
CA ASP A 330 -3.60 5.59 14.20
C ASP A 330 -2.70 6.10 13.08
N LEU A 331 -3.16 7.14 12.39
CA LEU A 331 -2.49 7.77 11.25
C LEU A 331 -2.09 9.20 11.63
N GLN A 332 -0.80 9.51 11.66
CA GLN A 332 -0.26 10.83 12.00
C GLN A 332 0.67 11.31 10.88
N ASN A 333 0.26 12.32 10.12
CA ASN A 333 0.97 12.77 8.92
C ASN A 333 1.30 11.59 7.98
N ALA A 334 0.29 10.79 7.66
CA ALA A 334 0.39 9.58 6.87
C ALA A 334 -0.48 9.64 5.61
N LYS A 335 -0.11 8.87 4.59
CA LYS A 335 -0.83 8.83 3.30
C LYS A 335 -1.24 7.40 2.93
N ILE A 336 -2.50 7.22 2.55
CA ILE A 336 -3.01 6.02 1.90
C ILE A 336 -3.63 6.42 0.56
N LEU A 337 -3.16 5.83 -0.54
CA LEU A 337 -3.60 6.18 -1.89
C LEU A 337 -3.87 4.93 -2.73
N THR A 338 -5.01 4.93 -3.41
CA THR A 338 -5.29 4.06 -4.56
C THR A 338 -5.70 4.91 -5.75
N ASN A 339 -5.17 4.64 -6.94
CA ASN A 339 -5.53 5.35 -8.18
C ASN A 339 -5.27 4.47 -9.42
N ASN A 340 -6.03 4.70 -10.49
CA ASN A 340 -5.69 4.23 -11.84
C ASN A 340 -5.65 5.44 -12.79
N GLU A 341 -4.46 5.80 -13.25
CA GLU A 341 -4.23 6.98 -14.06
C GLU A 341 -4.77 6.85 -15.49
N SER A 342 -4.99 5.63 -16.00
CA SER A 342 -5.38 5.39 -17.40
C SER A 342 -6.89 5.36 -17.60
N THR A 343 -7.62 4.44 -16.96
CA THR A 343 -9.09 4.37 -17.11
C THR A 343 -9.81 5.39 -16.25
N GLY A 344 -9.10 5.89 -15.25
CA GLY A 344 -9.67 6.70 -14.21
C GLY A 344 -10.41 5.92 -13.15
N PHE A 345 -10.53 4.59 -13.15
CA PHE A 345 -11.25 3.90 -12.07
C PHE A 345 -10.41 3.74 -10.81
N ALA A 346 -10.96 4.13 -9.67
CA ALA A 346 -10.23 4.10 -8.41
C ALA A 346 -10.28 2.73 -7.72
N GLY A 347 -9.33 2.49 -6.83
CA GLY A 347 -9.33 1.33 -5.93
C GLY A 347 -10.24 1.49 -4.72
N ASP A 348 -10.44 0.43 -3.96
CA ASP A 348 -11.12 0.48 -2.66
C ASP A 348 -10.11 0.59 -1.52
N ILE A 349 -10.46 1.35 -0.49
CA ILE A 349 -9.73 1.43 0.78
C ILE A 349 -10.66 1.01 1.91
N LEU A 350 -10.27 -0.02 2.66
CA LEU A 350 -11.01 -0.53 3.80
C LEU A 350 -10.19 -0.33 5.08
N LEU A 351 -10.78 0.35 6.07
CA LEU A 351 -10.16 0.56 7.38
C LEU A 351 -11.06 -0.02 8.47
N ASN A 352 -10.59 -1.04 9.17
CA ASN A 352 -11.34 -1.78 10.18
C ASN A 352 -10.56 -1.78 11.49
N ALA A 353 -11.16 -1.30 12.57
CA ALA A 353 -10.53 -1.23 13.88
C ALA A 353 -11.57 -1.53 14.96
N ALA A 354 -11.23 -2.34 15.97
CA ALA A 354 -12.16 -2.65 17.04
C ALA A 354 -12.35 -1.50 18.04
N GLN A 355 -11.32 -0.68 18.24
CA GLN A 355 -11.33 0.42 19.22
C GLN A 355 -11.49 1.78 18.53
N ASN A 356 -10.41 2.36 18.02
CA ASN A 356 -10.43 3.69 17.42
C ASN A 356 -9.80 3.70 16.03
N LEU A 357 -10.30 4.59 15.17
CA LEU A 357 -9.58 5.07 13.99
C LEU A 357 -9.28 6.56 14.19
N THR A 358 -8.01 6.93 14.17
CA THR A 358 -7.57 8.33 14.28
C THR A 358 -6.77 8.73 13.05
N LEU A 359 -7.13 9.87 12.45
CA LEU A 359 -6.36 10.57 11.43
C LEU A 359 -5.99 11.95 11.99
N GLY A 360 -4.71 12.15 12.27
CA GLY A 360 -4.15 13.42 12.75
C GLY A 360 -3.04 13.96 11.86
N GLU A 361 -2.61 15.18 12.16
CA GLU A 361 -1.44 15.84 11.56
C GLU A 361 -1.46 15.85 10.01
N GLY A 362 -2.61 16.13 9.40
CA GLY A 362 -2.73 16.24 7.95
C GLY A 362 -2.75 14.91 7.21
N SER A 363 -3.09 13.82 7.90
CA SER A 363 -3.19 12.50 7.27
C SER A 363 -4.23 12.47 6.15
N THR A 364 -3.93 11.68 5.12
CA THR A 364 -4.78 11.56 3.92
C THR A 364 -5.09 10.12 3.60
N VAL A 365 -6.37 9.84 3.33
CA VAL A 365 -6.85 8.55 2.80
C VAL A 365 -7.64 8.85 1.54
N THR A 366 -7.08 8.46 0.39
CA THR A 366 -7.58 8.89 -0.91
C THR A 366 -7.75 7.70 -1.85
N SER A 367 -8.97 7.52 -2.35
CA SER A 367 -9.28 6.63 -3.45
C SER A 367 -9.62 7.49 -4.66
N GLU A 368 -8.63 7.75 -5.50
CA GLU A 368 -8.73 8.75 -6.55
C GLU A 368 -9.21 8.13 -7.87
N GLY A 369 -10.32 8.66 -8.37
CA GLY A 369 -10.90 8.29 -9.65
C GLY A 369 -12.40 8.00 -9.63
N ASN A 370 -12.87 7.29 -10.66
CA ASN A 370 -14.23 6.90 -10.94
C ASN A 370 -14.66 5.79 -9.99
N PHE A 371 -15.74 6.03 -9.25
CA PHE A 371 -16.39 5.06 -8.36
C PHE A 371 -15.52 4.49 -7.23
N GLY A 372 -14.48 5.20 -6.81
CA GLY A 372 -13.66 4.79 -5.67
C GLY A 372 -14.45 4.61 -4.38
N ARG A 373 -14.03 3.71 -3.50
CA ARG A 373 -14.72 3.54 -2.22
C ARG A 373 -13.74 3.61 -1.07
N ILE A 374 -14.12 4.36 -0.04
CA ILE A 374 -13.45 4.34 1.25
C ILE A 374 -14.48 3.89 2.28
N LEU A 375 -14.25 2.70 2.83
CA LEU A 375 -15.18 2.01 3.72
C LEU A 375 -14.52 1.83 5.08
N VAL A 376 -15.02 2.53 6.09
CA VAL A 376 -14.52 2.44 7.46
C VAL A 376 -15.55 1.73 8.32
N GLY A 377 -15.11 0.66 8.98
CA GLY A 377 -15.97 -0.12 9.86
C GLY A 377 -17.03 -0.93 9.10
N GLU A 378 -16.68 -1.47 7.94
CA GLU A 378 -17.56 -2.40 7.21
C GLU A 378 -17.53 -3.79 7.84
N GLU A 379 -16.34 -4.29 8.20
CA GLU A 379 -16.15 -5.60 8.82
C GLU A 379 -16.00 -5.52 10.34
N ILE A 380 -15.25 -4.52 10.83
CA ILE A 380 -15.05 -4.26 12.27
C ILE A 380 -15.29 -2.79 12.54
N VAL A 381 -16.44 -2.48 13.14
CA VAL A 381 -16.88 -1.12 13.45
C VAL A 381 -16.05 -0.54 14.62
N PRO A 382 -15.27 0.54 14.40
CA PRO A 382 -14.59 1.22 15.50
C PRO A 382 -15.59 1.84 16.47
N GLN A 383 -15.25 1.89 17.75
CA GLN A 383 -16.02 2.66 18.72
C GLN A 383 -15.95 4.15 18.40
N ARG A 384 -14.77 4.65 18.03
CA ARG A 384 -14.58 6.06 17.70
C ARG A 384 -13.81 6.28 16.40
N ILE A 385 -14.27 7.23 15.61
CA ILE A 385 -13.54 7.78 14.46
C ILE A 385 -13.22 9.24 14.76
N GLU A 386 -11.95 9.63 14.68
CA GLU A 386 -11.51 11.02 14.89
C GLU A 386 -10.61 11.48 13.76
N LEU A 387 -11.00 12.56 13.10
CA LEU A 387 -10.19 13.29 12.12
C LEU A 387 -9.84 14.66 12.73
N GLN A 388 -8.56 14.99 12.77
CA GLN A 388 -8.04 16.26 13.28
C GLN A 388 -6.78 16.72 12.52
N GLY A 389 -6.28 17.91 12.80
CA GLY A 389 -5.07 18.46 12.19
C GLY A 389 -5.16 18.61 10.67
N ARG A 390 -6.29 19.05 10.11
CA ARG A 390 -6.53 19.18 8.66
C ARG A 390 -6.46 17.85 7.89
N SER A 391 -6.84 16.75 8.52
CA SER A 391 -6.85 15.42 7.88
C SER A 391 -7.98 15.28 6.86
N ARG A 392 -7.78 14.42 5.87
CA ARG A 392 -8.70 14.28 4.71
C ARG A 392 -8.99 12.82 4.38
N ILE A 393 -10.27 12.53 4.12
CA ILE A 393 -10.72 11.32 3.42
C ILE A 393 -11.37 11.75 2.09
N SER A 394 -10.92 11.18 0.97
CA SER A 394 -11.26 11.70 -0.38
C SER A 394 -11.51 10.59 -1.40
N THR A 395 -12.63 10.67 -2.10
CA THR A 395 -12.96 9.86 -3.28
C THR A 395 -13.18 10.72 -4.53
N ASP A 396 -12.43 11.81 -4.65
CA ASP A 396 -12.49 12.71 -5.80
C ASP A 396 -11.78 12.11 -7.03
N ASN A 397 -11.98 12.75 -8.18
CA ASN A 397 -11.57 12.23 -9.49
C ASN A 397 -10.69 13.22 -10.25
N THR A 398 -9.86 13.97 -9.53
CA THR A 398 -9.30 15.22 -10.05
C THR A 398 -7.97 15.05 -10.77
N ALA A 399 -7.06 14.21 -10.28
CA ALA A 399 -5.71 14.02 -10.82
C ALA A 399 -5.60 12.94 -11.92
N LEU A 400 -6.70 12.60 -12.60
CA LEU A 400 -6.67 11.59 -13.66
C LEU A 400 -6.11 12.10 -14.99
N GLU A 401 -5.37 11.27 -15.72
CA GLU A 401 -4.96 11.52 -17.12
C GLU A 401 -6.06 11.08 -18.11
N ALA A 402 -7.33 11.23 -17.73
CA ALA A 402 -8.45 10.93 -18.62
C ALA A 402 -8.78 12.14 -19.52
N PRO A 403 -9.25 11.91 -20.77
CA PRO A 403 -9.70 12.97 -21.65
C PRO A 403 -10.78 13.85 -20.99
N PRO A 404 -10.82 15.17 -21.25
CA PRO A 404 -11.78 16.09 -20.63
C PRO A 404 -13.26 15.69 -20.81
N GLU A 405 -13.57 14.96 -21.88
CA GLU A 405 -14.90 14.46 -22.21
C GLU A 405 -15.31 13.18 -21.46
N ALA A 406 -14.38 12.52 -20.76
CA ALA A 406 -14.65 11.30 -20.02
C ALA A 406 -15.63 11.57 -18.88
N VAL A 407 -16.72 10.79 -18.82
CA VAL A 407 -17.68 10.85 -17.72
C VAL A 407 -17.15 10.06 -16.54
N LEU A 408 -16.68 10.77 -15.51
CA LEU A 408 -16.05 10.23 -14.32
C LEU A 408 -16.82 10.72 -13.10
N ASN A 409 -17.43 9.78 -12.36
CA ASN A 409 -18.20 10.07 -11.17
C ASN A 409 -17.30 9.96 -9.94
N ALA A 410 -17.48 10.85 -8.97
CA ALA A 410 -16.80 10.69 -7.70
C ALA A 410 -17.33 9.47 -6.93
N GLY A 411 -16.54 8.98 -5.98
CA GLY A 411 -16.77 7.71 -5.31
C GLY A 411 -17.73 7.72 -4.11
N ILE A 412 -17.51 6.85 -3.14
CA ILE A 412 -18.29 6.75 -1.90
C ILE A 412 -17.34 6.77 -0.70
N VAL A 413 -17.66 7.61 0.29
CA VAL A 413 -17.05 7.56 1.63
C VAL A 413 -18.11 7.07 2.61
N SER A 414 -17.89 5.91 3.23
CA SER A 414 -18.77 5.35 4.25
C SER A 414 -18.01 5.19 5.57
N LEU A 415 -18.47 5.87 6.63
CA LEU A 415 -17.87 5.82 7.97
C LEU A 415 -18.87 5.30 9.00
N ASN A 416 -18.60 4.11 9.53
CA ASN A 416 -19.38 3.50 10.59
C ASN A 416 -18.64 3.56 11.93
N ALA A 417 -19.29 4.08 12.97
CA ALA A 417 -18.74 4.06 14.33
C ALA A 417 -19.79 3.63 15.37
N GLY A 418 -19.35 3.06 16.49
CA GLY A 418 -20.23 2.62 17.57
C GLY A 418 -20.69 3.76 18.48
N ASP A 419 -19.77 4.62 18.92
CA ASP A 419 -20.00 5.64 19.95
C ASP A 419 -19.88 7.07 19.40
N ARG A 420 -18.86 7.34 18.58
CA ARG A 420 -18.57 8.72 18.18
C ARG A 420 -17.85 8.84 16.85
N LEU A 421 -18.24 9.82 16.06
CA LEU A 421 -17.48 10.30 14.92
C LEU A 421 -17.22 11.80 15.09
N THR A 422 -15.96 12.21 15.04
CA THR A 422 -15.55 13.61 15.22
C THR A 422 -14.69 14.06 14.04
N LEU A 423 -15.07 15.20 13.46
CA LEU A 423 -14.23 15.95 12.52
C LEU A 423 -13.86 17.28 13.19
N GLY A 424 -12.59 17.47 13.49
CA GLY A 424 -12.04 18.69 14.08
C GLY A 424 -10.98 19.35 13.20
N GLU A 425 -10.66 20.60 13.54
CA GLU A 425 -9.47 21.30 13.04
C GLU A 425 -9.35 21.30 11.50
N PHE A 426 -10.39 21.79 10.83
CA PHE A 426 -10.45 21.90 9.36
C PHE A 426 -10.32 20.57 8.61
N SER A 427 -10.57 19.44 9.28
CA SER A 427 -10.58 18.13 8.62
C SER A 427 -11.78 18.00 7.68
N ASN A 428 -11.67 17.14 6.66
CA ASN A 428 -12.73 17.04 5.67
C ASN A 428 -12.95 15.63 5.11
N LEU A 429 -14.21 15.36 4.77
CA LEU A 429 -14.61 14.26 3.88
C LEU A 429 -14.95 14.84 2.51
N ASN A 430 -14.50 14.21 1.44
CA ASN A 430 -14.70 14.71 0.09
C ASN A 430 -15.07 13.58 -0.87
N SER A 431 -16.21 13.72 -1.54
CA SER A 431 -16.60 12.90 -2.68
C SER A 431 -17.11 13.78 -3.81
N SER A 432 -16.36 14.86 -4.09
CA SER A 432 -16.68 15.85 -5.09
C SER A 432 -16.07 15.51 -6.45
N THR A 433 -16.67 16.06 -7.50
CA THR A 433 -16.17 15.95 -8.88
C THR A 433 -15.81 17.33 -9.42
N ARG A 434 -14.70 17.43 -10.16
CA ARG A 434 -14.34 18.60 -11.00
C ARG A 434 -14.45 18.29 -12.49
N ARG A 435 -14.96 17.11 -12.84
CA ARG A 435 -15.04 16.60 -14.21
C ARG A 435 -16.49 16.44 -14.62
N ARG A 436 -16.69 16.14 -15.91
CA ARG A 436 -17.98 15.64 -16.40
C ARG A 436 -18.32 14.35 -15.67
N GLY A 437 -19.46 14.30 -14.98
CA GLY A 437 -19.85 13.21 -14.08
C GLY A 437 -20.46 13.73 -12.79
N ASP A 438 -21.10 12.82 -12.06
CA ASP A 438 -21.84 13.12 -10.83
C ASP A 438 -20.90 13.17 -9.61
N ALA A 439 -21.25 14.00 -8.63
CA ALA A 439 -20.63 13.93 -7.32
C ALA A 439 -21.10 12.67 -6.56
N GLY A 440 -20.25 12.17 -5.67
CA GLY A 440 -20.42 10.86 -5.06
C GLY A 440 -21.17 10.87 -3.73
N GLY A 441 -21.17 9.74 -3.02
CA GLY A 441 -21.92 9.56 -1.77
C GLY A 441 -21.06 9.72 -0.53
N ILE A 442 -21.62 10.28 0.55
CA ILE A 442 -21.02 10.26 1.87
C ILE A 442 -22.03 9.75 2.90
N ASP A 443 -21.74 8.60 3.50
CA ASP A 443 -22.60 7.93 4.47
C ASP A 443 -21.92 7.89 5.84
N LEU A 444 -22.54 8.51 6.84
CA LEU A 444 -22.07 8.49 8.23
C LEU A 444 -23.08 7.77 9.12
N THR A 445 -22.64 6.68 9.76
CA THR A 445 -23.52 5.84 10.58
C THR A 445 -22.96 5.67 11.98
N VAL A 446 -23.62 6.29 12.97
CA VAL A 446 -23.30 6.18 14.40
C VAL A 446 -24.60 5.94 15.21
N PRO A 447 -25.23 4.75 15.09
CA PRO A 447 -26.64 4.55 15.46
C PRO A 447 -26.96 4.86 16.93
N THR A 448 -26.01 4.63 17.83
CA THR A 448 -26.16 4.83 19.27
C THR A 448 -25.44 6.08 19.79
N GLY A 449 -24.73 6.78 18.91
CA GLY A 449 -23.70 7.74 19.29
C GLY A 449 -23.81 9.09 18.58
N ASN A 450 -22.77 9.90 18.72
CA ASN A 450 -22.79 11.30 18.27
C ASN A 450 -21.87 11.53 17.08
N ILE A 451 -22.31 12.42 16.18
CA ILE A 451 -21.50 12.96 15.09
C ILE A 451 -21.27 14.45 15.36
N ASP A 452 -20.01 14.82 15.55
CA ASP A 452 -19.62 16.19 15.89
C ASP A 452 -18.60 16.74 14.89
N LEU A 453 -18.99 17.78 14.14
CA LEU A 453 -18.10 18.55 13.28
C LEU A 453 -17.80 19.89 13.97
N ARG A 454 -16.52 20.19 14.16
CA ARG A 454 -16.03 21.39 14.87
C ARG A 454 -14.81 22.01 14.17
N GLY A 455 -14.44 23.21 14.59
CA GLY A 455 -13.23 23.90 14.12
C GLY A 455 -13.14 24.05 12.60
N GLY A 456 -14.22 24.48 11.93
CA GLY A 456 -14.23 24.74 10.48
C GLY A 456 -14.19 23.49 9.59
N SER A 457 -14.37 22.29 10.14
CA SER A 457 -14.39 21.02 9.38
C SER A 457 -15.57 20.92 8.41
N ALA A 458 -15.42 20.17 7.31
CA ALA A 458 -16.47 20.11 6.29
C ALA A 458 -16.62 18.75 5.58
N ILE A 459 -17.83 18.52 5.06
CA ILE A 459 -18.17 17.35 4.27
C ILE A 459 -18.66 17.83 2.90
N PHE A 460 -18.02 17.36 1.84
CA PHE A 460 -18.28 17.79 0.47
C PHE A 460 -18.71 16.62 -0.41
N SER A 461 -19.88 16.75 -1.03
CA SER A 461 -20.35 15.89 -2.11
C SER A 461 -20.85 16.79 -3.25
N THR A 462 -19.90 17.52 -3.83
CA THR A 462 -20.17 18.69 -4.68
C THR A 462 -19.71 18.49 -6.12
N VAL A 463 -20.40 19.15 -7.05
CA VAL A 463 -19.89 19.35 -8.41
C VAL A 463 -19.17 20.69 -8.37
N GLU A 464 -17.85 20.66 -8.39
CA GLU A 464 -16.99 21.83 -8.29
C GLU A 464 -16.80 22.53 -9.65
N GLU A 465 -16.08 23.65 -9.67
CA GLU A 465 -15.77 24.40 -10.90
C GLU A 465 -15.07 23.48 -11.92
N GLY A 466 -15.55 23.50 -13.17
CA GLY A 466 -15.13 22.58 -14.23
C GLY A 466 -15.95 21.29 -14.35
N GLY A 467 -16.74 20.92 -13.33
CA GLY A 467 -17.59 19.73 -13.36
C GLY A 467 -18.87 19.89 -14.17
N ASP A 468 -19.43 18.78 -14.67
CA ASP A 468 -20.70 18.72 -15.41
C ASP A 468 -21.47 17.45 -15.01
N GLY A 469 -22.32 17.57 -13.99
CA GLY A 469 -23.15 16.47 -13.48
C GLY A 469 -24.07 16.89 -12.33
N ASN A 470 -24.64 15.91 -11.65
CA ASN A 470 -25.54 16.08 -10.51
C ASN A 470 -24.77 16.23 -9.19
N GLY A 471 -25.33 17.01 -8.27
CA GLY A 471 -24.84 17.05 -6.89
C GLY A 471 -25.06 15.71 -6.19
N GLY A 472 -24.16 15.32 -5.31
CA GLY A 472 -24.21 13.98 -4.71
C GLY A 472 -25.02 13.96 -3.43
N GLU A 473 -24.87 12.87 -2.67
CA GLU A 473 -25.65 12.61 -1.46
C GLU A 473 -24.78 12.64 -0.20
N ILE A 474 -25.33 13.22 0.87
CA ILE A 474 -24.82 13.08 2.23
C ILE A 474 -25.92 12.46 3.09
N GLN A 475 -25.69 11.26 3.59
CA GLN A 475 -26.58 10.56 4.52
C GLN A 475 -25.95 10.48 5.91
N ILE A 476 -26.71 10.88 6.93
CA ILE A 476 -26.27 10.86 8.32
C ILE A 476 -27.28 10.13 9.18
N THR A 477 -26.83 9.08 9.87
CA THR A 477 -27.59 8.37 10.90
C THR A 477 -26.88 8.49 12.23
N ALA A 478 -27.50 9.10 13.23
CA ALA A 478 -26.89 9.29 14.55
C ALA A 478 -27.92 9.44 15.67
N ARG A 479 -27.47 9.38 16.93
CA ARG A 479 -28.26 9.84 18.06
C ARG A 479 -28.31 11.38 18.10
N SER A 480 -27.17 12.04 18.00
CA SER A 480 -27.06 13.50 17.94
C SER A 480 -26.09 13.95 16.84
N LEU A 481 -26.38 15.09 16.23
CA LEU A 481 -25.54 15.75 15.23
C LEU A 481 -25.24 17.19 15.66
N GLU A 482 -23.96 17.52 15.84
CA GLU A 482 -23.51 18.89 16.13
C GLU A 482 -22.55 19.42 15.07
N LEU A 483 -22.82 20.64 14.59
CA LEU A 483 -21.93 21.40 13.72
C LEU A 483 -21.62 22.72 14.41
N THR A 484 -20.36 22.91 14.79
CA THR A 484 -19.90 24.08 15.51
C THR A 484 -18.82 24.85 14.75
N GLU A 485 -18.55 26.09 15.15
CA GLU A 485 -17.34 26.84 14.74
C GLU A 485 -17.11 26.91 13.22
N GLY A 486 -18.19 27.04 12.45
CA GLY A 486 -18.14 27.15 11.00
C GLY A 486 -18.12 25.85 10.21
N SER A 487 -18.38 24.70 10.85
CA SER A 487 -18.45 23.42 10.15
C SER A 487 -19.65 23.26 9.23
N GLN A 488 -19.47 22.58 8.09
CA GLN A 488 -20.46 22.58 7.00
C GLN A 488 -20.68 21.21 6.35
N LEU A 489 -21.92 20.94 5.92
CA LEU A 489 -22.24 19.88 4.95
C LEU A 489 -22.61 20.54 3.61
N LEU A 490 -21.98 20.13 2.50
CA LEU A 490 -22.19 20.74 1.20
C LEU A 490 -22.48 19.71 0.11
N THR A 491 -23.59 19.93 -0.61
CA THR A 491 -23.95 19.20 -1.84
C THR A 491 -24.23 20.14 -3.02
N VAL A 492 -23.41 21.20 -3.09
CA VAL A 492 -23.54 22.32 -4.02
C VAL A 492 -23.07 21.94 -5.43
N ILE A 493 -23.73 22.51 -6.45
CA ILE A 493 -23.24 22.55 -7.83
C ILE A 493 -22.67 23.94 -8.10
N ARG A 494 -21.36 24.01 -8.36
CA ARG A 494 -20.59 25.18 -8.76
C ARG A 494 -20.19 25.17 -10.25
N SER A 495 -20.75 24.26 -11.04
CA SER A 495 -20.48 24.15 -12.46
C SER A 495 -20.75 25.46 -13.20
N ALA A 496 -19.76 25.92 -13.99
CA ALA A 496 -19.88 27.04 -14.92
C ALA A 496 -20.37 26.59 -16.32
N VAL A 497 -20.58 25.28 -16.53
CA VAL A 497 -21.06 24.73 -17.80
C VAL A 497 -22.58 24.89 -17.85
N PRO A 498 -23.16 25.66 -18.78
CA PRO A 498 -24.61 25.80 -18.87
C PRO A 498 -25.28 24.45 -19.10
N ASP A 499 -26.36 24.18 -18.38
CA ASP A 499 -27.23 23.04 -18.64
C ASP A 499 -28.49 23.51 -19.38
N PRO A 500 -28.51 23.52 -20.73
CA PRO A 500 -29.68 23.94 -21.50
C PRO A 500 -30.89 23.00 -21.31
N SER A 501 -30.70 21.77 -20.81
CA SER A 501 -31.79 20.85 -20.48
C SER A 501 -32.48 21.22 -19.17
N GLY A 502 -31.74 21.84 -18.24
CA GLY A 502 -32.20 22.15 -16.88
C GLY A 502 -32.53 20.91 -16.06
N GLU A 503 -31.96 19.76 -16.42
CA GLU A 503 -32.19 18.47 -15.79
C GLU A 503 -31.27 18.22 -14.59
N ARG A 504 -30.14 18.94 -14.45
CA ARG A 504 -29.24 18.75 -13.30
C ARG A 504 -29.99 18.89 -11.97
N ALA A 505 -29.79 17.90 -11.10
CA ALA A 505 -30.32 17.91 -9.75
C ALA A 505 -29.23 18.36 -8.77
N GLY A 506 -29.52 19.40 -7.96
CA GLY A 506 -28.70 19.72 -6.79
C GLY A 506 -28.72 18.55 -5.79
N GLY A 507 -27.65 18.39 -5.01
CA GLY A 507 -27.49 17.18 -4.22
C GLY A 507 -28.36 17.11 -2.97
N LEU A 508 -28.43 15.93 -2.38
CA LEU A 508 -29.36 15.56 -1.30
C LEU A 508 -28.63 15.46 0.04
N VAL A 509 -29.23 16.01 1.10
CA VAL A 509 -28.78 15.74 2.47
C VAL A 509 -29.91 15.09 3.28
N THR A 510 -29.67 13.87 3.73
CA THR A 510 -30.62 13.07 4.52
C THR A 510 -30.11 12.92 5.94
N LEU A 511 -30.92 13.35 6.92
CA LEU A 511 -30.60 13.23 8.35
C LEU A 511 -31.59 12.29 9.03
N GLN A 512 -31.07 11.26 9.67
CA GLN A 512 -31.79 10.36 10.56
C GLN A 512 -31.19 10.50 11.95
N VAL A 513 -31.64 11.52 12.69
CA VAL A 513 -31.10 11.88 14.01
C VAL A 513 -32.19 11.72 15.07
N ALA A 514 -31.90 10.97 16.13
CA ALA A 514 -32.89 10.60 17.14
C ALA A 514 -33.16 11.72 18.17
N ASP A 515 -32.10 12.30 18.74
CA ASP A 515 -32.19 13.21 19.89
C ASP A 515 -32.15 14.67 19.45
N SER A 516 -31.03 15.13 18.88
CA SER A 516 -30.80 16.55 18.64
C SER A 516 -29.92 16.84 17.43
N ILE A 517 -30.29 17.90 16.69
CA ILE A 517 -29.46 18.51 15.64
C ILE A 517 -29.14 19.94 16.07
N ARG A 518 -27.86 20.31 16.15
CA ARG A 518 -27.41 21.64 16.60
C ARG A 518 -26.41 22.26 15.63
N PHE A 519 -26.67 23.50 15.22
CA PHE A 519 -25.75 24.33 14.44
C PHE A 519 -25.40 25.59 15.23
N THR A 520 -24.12 25.79 15.58
CA THR A 520 -23.71 26.96 16.37
C THR A 520 -22.39 27.58 15.93
N GLY A 521 -22.37 28.91 15.86
CA GLY A 521 -21.16 29.65 15.54
C GLY A 521 -20.90 29.81 14.05
N ALA A 522 -19.75 30.40 13.75
CA ALA A 522 -19.23 30.61 12.41
C ALA A 522 -17.70 30.62 12.49
N GLY A 523 -17.07 30.12 11.44
CA GLY A 523 -15.63 30.13 11.23
C GLY A 523 -15.21 31.36 10.42
N ARG A 524 -13.92 31.68 10.51
CA ARG A 524 -13.28 32.76 9.72
C ARG A 524 -12.41 32.24 8.57
N GLU A 525 -12.30 30.93 8.45
CA GLU A 525 -11.46 30.20 7.51
C GLU A 525 -12.22 28.95 7.06
N ASP A 526 -12.06 28.55 5.80
CA ASP A 526 -12.52 27.26 5.29
C ASP A 526 -11.43 26.18 5.34
N VAL A 527 -11.77 24.95 4.97
CA VAL A 527 -10.79 23.85 4.88
C VAL A 527 -9.63 24.13 3.91
N GLY A 528 -9.80 25.05 2.96
CA GLY A 528 -8.78 25.46 1.99
C GLY A 528 -7.82 26.52 2.51
N GLY A 529 -8.05 27.05 3.71
CA GLY A 529 -7.25 28.16 4.27
C GLY A 529 -7.71 29.55 3.82
N ASN A 530 -8.85 29.65 3.13
CA ASN A 530 -9.36 30.91 2.63
C ASN A 530 -10.08 31.66 3.74
N ALA A 531 -9.69 32.92 3.97
CA ALA A 531 -10.38 33.79 4.92
C ALA A 531 -11.80 34.14 4.43
N GLY A 532 -12.78 34.11 5.34
CA GLY A 532 -14.18 34.38 4.99
C GLY A 532 -15.10 34.35 6.21
N PHE A 533 -16.41 34.31 5.95
CA PHE A 533 -17.41 34.05 6.99
C PHE A 533 -18.14 32.76 6.65
N PHE A 534 -17.86 31.72 7.43
CA PHE A 534 -18.39 30.38 7.19
C PHE A 534 -19.34 30.01 8.33
N PRO A 535 -20.66 30.19 8.18
CA PRO A 535 -21.60 29.79 9.20
C PRO A 535 -21.68 28.26 9.30
N SER A 536 -21.85 27.74 10.51
CA SER A 536 -22.17 26.33 10.68
C SER A 536 -23.53 26.01 10.07
N GLY A 537 -23.62 24.93 9.28
CA GLY A 537 -24.89 24.57 8.62
C GLY A 537 -24.79 23.57 7.48
N ILE A 538 -25.92 23.39 6.81
CA ILE A 538 -26.09 22.49 5.66
C ILE A 538 -26.42 23.34 4.44
N PHE A 539 -25.70 23.12 3.34
CA PHE A 539 -25.82 23.90 2.12
C PHE A 539 -26.01 22.99 0.92
N SER A 540 -27.18 23.05 0.31
CA SER A 540 -27.48 22.43 -0.98
C SER A 540 -28.03 23.49 -1.92
N SER A 541 -27.26 23.84 -2.94
CA SER A 541 -27.62 24.89 -3.90
C SER A 541 -27.07 24.61 -5.29
N VAL A 542 -27.73 25.15 -6.28
CA VAL A 542 -27.24 25.23 -7.66
C VAL A 542 -26.92 26.71 -7.92
N LEU A 543 -25.64 27.02 -8.20
CA LEU A 543 -25.22 28.42 -8.43
C LEU A 543 -25.78 28.97 -9.75
N PRO A 544 -25.91 30.31 -9.93
CA PRO A 544 -26.67 30.94 -11.02
C PRO A 544 -26.29 30.55 -12.46
N GLU A 545 -25.07 30.04 -12.66
CA GLU A 545 -24.56 29.57 -13.96
C GLU A 545 -24.90 28.10 -14.25
N ALA A 546 -25.24 27.33 -13.21
CA ALA A 546 -25.79 25.99 -13.32
C ALA A 546 -27.34 26.07 -13.35
N VAL A 547 -27.97 25.53 -14.37
CA VAL A 547 -29.43 25.41 -14.46
C VAL A 547 -29.82 24.05 -13.87
N GLY A 548 -30.73 24.00 -12.89
CA GLY A 548 -31.11 22.74 -12.25
C GLY A 548 -32.13 22.87 -11.12
N ARG A 549 -32.62 21.74 -10.59
CA ARG A 549 -33.50 21.71 -9.41
C ARG A 549 -32.68 21.91 -8.13
N GLY A 550 -33.08 22.83 -7.26
CA GLY A 550 -32.43 23.00 -5.95
C GLY A 550 -32.52 21.71 -5.12
N GLY A 551 -31.48 21.40 -4.36
CA GLY A 551 -31.43 20.14 -3.62
C GLY A 551 -32.40 20.08 -2.43
N GLN A 552 -32.50 18.90 -1.83
CA GLN A 552 -33.50 18.59 -0.80
C GLN A 552 -32.84 18.32 0.56
N HIS A 553 -33.60 18.58 1.62
CA HIS A 553 -33.25 18.21 2.99
C HIS A 553 -34.39 17.37 3.56
N ARG A 554 -34.09 16.15 4.00
CA ARG A 554 -35.08 15.26 4.64
C ARG A 554 -34.62 14.90 6.04
N ASN A 555 -35.43 15.24 7.04
CA ASN A 555 -35.29 14.72 8.40
C ASN A 555 -36.45 13.76 8.67
N SER A 556 -36.16 12.49 8.92
CA SER A 556 -37.18 11.47 9.24
C SER A 556 -37.18 11.05 10.72
N GLY A 557 -36.25 11.57 11.54
CA GLY A 557 -36.29 11.38 12.99
C GLY A 557 -37.28 12.37 13.61
N GLN A 558 -38.24 11.89 14.41
CA GLN A 558 -39.01 12.77 15.31
C GLN A 558 -38.18 13.01 16.57
N PRO A 559 -37.68 14.23 16.84
CA PRO A 559 -37.04 14.51 18.12
C PRO A 559 -38.11 14.46 19.22
N ALA A 560 -37.96 13.56 20.18
CA ALA A 560 -38.80 13.52 21.36
C ALA A 560 -38.45 14.71 22.27
N GLY A 561 -39.17 15.82 22.10
CA GLY A 561 -39.25 16.89 23.11
C GLY A 561 -38.06 17.84 23.18
N THR A 562 -38.01 18.82 22.27
CA THR A 562 -37.81 20.26 22.53
C THR A 562 -37.71 20.98 21.18
N ALA A 563 -38.24 22.20 21.12
CA ALA A 563 -38.41 22.95 19.88
C ALA A 563 -37.06 23.25 19.18
N SER A 564 -36.73 22.49 18.13
CA SER A 564 -35.69 22.87 17.17
C SER A 564 -36.16 24.07 16.34
N ARG A 565 -35.65 25.27 16.66
CA ARG A 565 -35.66 26.39 15.70
C ARG A 565 -34.70 26.05 14.56
N CYS A 566 -35.23 25.52 13.47
CA CYS A 566 -34.54 25.37 12.19
C CYS A 566 -34.52 26.73 11.45
N ASP A 567 -33.56 27.61 11.77
CA ASP A 567 -33.48 28.95 11.14
C ASP A 567 -32.50 29.05 9.94
N ARG A 568 -31.85 27.96 9.47
CA ARG A 568 -30.83 28.06 8.40
C ARG A 568 -30.80 26.93 7.38
N PHE A 569 -31.93 26.67 6.71
CA PHE A 569 -31.90 26.07 5.37
C PHE A 569 -31.94 27.20 4.34
N ARG A 570 -30.85 27.46 3.62
CA ARG A 570 -30.82 28.51 2.58
C ARG A 570 -31.02 27.87 1.21
N HIS A 571 -32.27 27.86 0.73
CA HIS A 571 -32.57 27.57 -0.68
C HIS A 571 -32.44 28.86 -1.48
N GLN A 572 -31.44 28.97 -2.35
CA GLN A 572 -31.47 29.96 -3.44
C GLN A 572 -32.10 29.27 -4.67
N ARG A 573 -33.31 29.68 -5.06
CA ARG A 573 -33.86 29.36 -6.37
C ARG A 573 -33.25 30.34 -7.38
N GLY A 574 -32.59 29.81 -8.41
CA GLY A 574 -32.21 30.61 -9.58
C GLY A 574 -33.47 31.21 -10.22
N HIS A 575 -33.63 32.53 -10.12
CA HIS A 575 -34.71 33.25 -10.77
C HIS A 575 -34.37 33.41 -12.26
N ARG A 576 -35.14 32.80 -13.15
CA ARG A 576 -35.24 33.24 -14.55
C ARG A 576 -35.92 34.62 -14.56
N GLY A 577 -35.13 35.68 -14.59
CA GLY A 577 -35.59 37.01 -15.00
C GLY A 577 -35.65 37.05 -16.53
N GLY A 578 -36.84 36.81 -17.10
CA GLY A 578 -37.09 37.13 -18.49
C GLY A 578 -37.29 38.64 -18.66
N ARG A 579 -36.53 39.24 -19.57
CA ARG A 579 -37.03 40.06 -20.68
C ARG A 579 -35.96 40.18 -21.75
#